data_AF-A0A450XA47-F1
#
_entry.id   AF-A0A450XA47-F1
#
_cell.length_a   1.000
_cell.length_b   1.000
_cell.length_c   1.000
_cell.angle_alpha   90.00
_cell.angle_beta   90.00
_cell.angle_gamma   90.00
#
_symmetry.space_group_name_H-M   'P 1'
#
loop_
_entity.id
_entity.type
_entity.pdbx_description
1 polymer ?
#
loop_
_entity_poly.entity_id
_entity_poly.type
_entity_poly.pdbx_seq_one_letter_code
_entity_poly.pdbx_strand_id
1 'polypeptide(L)'
;AAAGTRGLGRVFITGVSPVVMSDLTSGYNVARNIYLKPQFNELCGFREEEIAAMTTEIARECDLPQARADEAMETMRTFYNGYCFSRETERRVYNPTLALYFLEEFHDSCRYPSRMLDSNLAMDRGKLHYISRLPEGGRLIFDALSEETQATVPELADRFGVEDMFYAPKDTNFAASLLYYFGVLTQGGMTPF
;
A
#
# COMPACT_ATOMS: atom_id res chain seq x y z
N ALA A 1 -21.25 30.83 6.35
CA ALA A 1 -22.44 30.62 5.50
C ALA A 1 -22.72 29.13 5.46
N ALA A 2 -23.98 28.74 5.71
CA ALA A 2 -24.38 27.36 5.90
C ALA A 2 -24.21 26.53 4.61
N ALA A 3 -23.48 25.41 4.70
CA ALA A 3 -23.62 24.33 3.71
C ALA A 3 -25.02 23.74 3.90
N GLY A 4 -25.87 23.93 2.89
CA GLY A 4 -27.29 23.61 2.94
C GLY A 4 -27.59 22.16 3.29
N THR A 5 -28.74 21.96 3.92
CA THR A 5 -29.37 20.70 4.33
C THR A 5 -29.79 19.78 3.16
N ARG A 6 -29.15 19.94 1.99
CA ARG A 6 -29.29 19.10 0.79
C ARG A 6 -27.95 18.73 0.12
N GLY A 7 -26.82 18.97 0.80
CA GLY A 7 -25.47 18.72 0.27
C GLY A 7 -24.68 17.65 1.03
N LEU A 8 -23.61 17.14 0.39
CA LEU A 8 -22.62 16.24 1.01
C LEU A 8 -21.91 16.96 2.16
N GLY A 9 -22.23 16.59 3.41
CA GLY A 9 -21.69 17.25 4.60
C GLY A 9 -20.28 16.78 4.98
N ARG A 10 -19.91 15.54 4.64
CA ARG A 10 -18.59 14.95 4.86
C ARG A 10 -18.32 13.90 3.79
N VAL A 11 -17.07 13.81 3.36
CA VAL A 11 -16.60 12.79 2.40
C VAL A 11 -15.35 12.15 3.00
N PHE A 12 -15.30 10.82 3.01
CA PHE A 12 -14.11 10.05 3.31
C PHE A 12 -13.64 9.37 2.03
N ILE A 13 -12.37 9.58 1.68
CA ILE A 13 -11.78 9.13 0.43
C ILE A 13 -10.61 8.21 0.77
N THR A 14 -10.56 7.05 0.13
CA THR A 14 -9.46 6.09 0.23
C THR A 14 -8.94 5.76 -1.18
N GLY A 15 -7.70 5.28 -1.27
CA GLY A 15 -7.13 4.75 -2.53
C GLY A 15 -6.81 5.79 -3.61
N VAL A 16 -6.85 7.10 -3.30
CA VAL A 16 -6.47 8.16 -4.25
C VAL A 16 -5.07 8.68 -3.89
N SER A 17 -4.14 8.55 -4.84
CA SER A 17 -2.78 9.09 -4.70
C SER A 17 -2.79 10.62 -4.76
N PRO A 18 -1.91 11.31 -4.00
CA PRO A 18 -1.70 12.76 -4.14
C PRO A 18 -1.34 13.22 -5.57
N VAL A 19 -0.83 12.30 -6.41
CA VAL A 19 -0.59 12.52 -7.85
C VAL A 19 -1.88 12.84 -8.61
N VAL A 20 -3.00 12.26 -8.21
CA VAL A 20 -4.30 12.44 -8.88
C VAL A 20 -5.04 13.66 -8.30
N MET A 21 -4.74 14.06 -7.06
CA MET A 21 -5.46 15.11 -6.33
C MET A 21 -4.89 16.52 -6.51
N SER A 22 -3.63 16.64 -6.94
CA SER A 22 -2.89 17.91 -7.00
C SER A 22 -3.52 18.95 -7.93
N ASP A 23 -4.07 18.52 -9.07
CA ASP A 23 -4.50 19.45 -10.13
C ASP A 23 -5.97 19.34 -10.55
N LEU A 24 -6.72 18.37 -10.02
CA LEU A 24 -8.05 18.08 -10.58
C LEU A 24 -9.17 19.03 -10.11
N THR A 25 -9.07 19.73 -8.97
CA THR A 25 -10.11 20.69 -8.57
C THR A 25 -9.64 21.69 -7.51
N SER A 26 -10.06 22.96 -7.63
CA SER A 26 -9.95 23.97 -6.56
C SER A 26 -10.82 23.68 -5.33
N GLY A 27 -11.71 22.67 -5.41
CA GLY A 27 -12.74 22.35 -4.43
C GLY A 27 -12.32 21.41 -3.30
N TYR A 28 -11.21 20.67 -3.44
CA TYR A 28 -10.73 19.76 -2.40
C TYR A 28 -9.60 20.34 -1.53
N ASN A 29 -9.35 21.66 -1.61
CA ASN A 29 -8.47 22.38 -0.67
C ASN A 29 -8.95 22.31 0.81
N VAL A 30 -10.17 21.83 1.04
CA VAL A 30 -10.73 21.54 2.37
C VAL A 30 -10.48 20.10 2.85
N ALA A 31 -9.87 19.26 2.01
CA ALA A 31 -9.54 17.89 2.36
C ALA A 31 -8.38 17.86 3.35
N ARG A 32 -8.49 16.97 4.34
CA ARG A 32 -7.43 16.73 5.32
C ARG A 32 -6.86 15.34 5.10
N ASN A 33 -5.59 15.29 4.73
CA ASN A 33 -4.84 14.04 4.67
C ASN A 33 -4.62 13.49 6.09
N ILE A 34 -5.03 12.25 6.32
CA ILE A 34 -4.92 11.58 7.62
C ILE A 34 -4.23 10.21 7.54
N TYR A 35 -3.86 9.75 6.35
CA TYR A 35 -3.33 8.40 6.10
C TYR A 35 -1.99 8.10 6.81
N LEU A 36 -1.19 9.13 7.12
CA LEU A 36 0.07 8.96 7.86
C LEU A 36 -0.11 8.84 9.38
N LYS A 37 -1.32 9.04 9.91
CA LYS A 37 -1.53 8.99 11.36
C LYS A 37 -1.61 7.53 11.84
N PRO A 38 -0.94 7.16 12.94
CA PRO A 38 -0.85 5.78 13.38
C PRO A 38 -2.22 5.13 13.64
N GLN A 39 -3.21 5.86 14.16
CA GLN A 39 -4.56 5.33 14.40
C GLN A 39 -5.33 4.94 13.14
N PHE A 40 -4.88 5.35 11.95
CA PHE A 40 -5.51 5.00 10.67
C PHE A 40 -4.68 4.01 9.86
N ASN A 41 -3.49 3.59 10.34
CA ASN A 41 -2.62 2.65 9.64
C ASN A 41 -3.34 1.33 9.33
N GLU A 42 -4.09 0.81 10.30
CA GLU A 42 -4.81 -0.45 10.20
C GLU A 42 -6.06 -0.37 9.32
N LEU A 43 -6.51 0.83 8.90
CA LEU A 43 -7.61 0.96 7.92
C LEU A 43 -7.19 0.66 6.48
N CYS A 44 -5.88 0.63 6.22
CA CYS A 44 -5.34 0.46 4.88
C CYS A 44 -5.12 -1.01 4.48
N GLY A 45 -5.38 -1.96 5.39
CA GLY A 45 -5.10 -3.37 5.17
C GLY A 45 -5.81 -4.28 6.17
N PHE A 46 -5.60 -5.60 6.04
CA PHE A 46 -6.06 -6.56 7.03
C PHE A 46 -5.01 -6.80 8.11
N ARG A 47 -5.44 -7.07 9.34
CA ARG A 47 -4.58 -7.52 10.44
C ARG A 47 -4.32 -9.02 10.33
N GLU A 48 -3.20 -9.47 10.89
CA GLU A 48 -2.84 -10.89 10.87
C GLU A 48 -3.90 -11.77 11.53
N GLU A 49 -4.49 -11.30 12.63
CA GLU A 49 -5.59 -11.96 13.33
C GLU A 49 -6.86 -12.11 12.47
N GLU A 50 -7.13 -11.15 11.58
CA GLU A 50 -8.28 -11.20 10.67
C GLU A 50 -8.04 -12.24 9.57
N ILE A 51 -6.84 -12.27 9.01
CA ILE A 51 -6.45 -13.31 8.04
C ILE A 51 -6.47 -14.70 8.70
N ALA A 52 -5.93 -14.84 9.90
CA ALA A 52 -5.89 -16.11 10.63
C ALA A 52 -7.28 -16.66 10.95
N ALA A 53 -8.21 -15.78 11.33
CA ALA A 53 -9.59 -16.16 11.54
C ALA A 53 -10.25 -16.65 10.24
N MET A 54 -10.02 -15.94 9.13
CA MET A 54 -10.58 -16.32 7.82
C MET A 54 -9.99 -17.63 7.28
N THR A 55 -8.67 -17.84 7.34
CA THR A 55 -8.04 -19.08 6.85
C THR A 55 -8.46 -20.29 7.69
N THR A 56 -8.62 -20.11 9.00
CA THR A 56 -9.13 -21.16 9.90
C THR A 56 -10.58 -21.52 9.56
N GLU A 57 -11.43 -20.53 9.32
CA GLU A 57 -12.83 -20.77 8.97
C GLU A 57 -12.96 -21.47 7.61
N ILE A 58 -12.21 -21.02 6.60
CA ILE A 58 -12.18 -21.68 5.28
C ILE A 58 -11.70 -23.13 5.40
N ALA A 59 -10.62 -23.39 6.15
CA ALA A 59 -10.14 -24.75 6.36
C ALA A 59 -11.20 -25.64 7.00
N ARG A 60 -11.96 -25.11 7.97
CA ARG A 60 -13.08 -25.81 8.61
C ARG A 60 -14.21 -26.11 7.63
N GLU A 61 -14.58 -25.16 6.78
CA GLU A 61 -15.64 -25.33 5.77
C GLU A 61 -15.26 -26.32 4.67
N CYS A 62 -13.96 -26.40 4.35
CA CYS A 62 -13.40 -27.34 3.38
C CYS A 62 -13.04 -28.72 3.95
N ASP A 63 -13.36 -29.01 5.22
CA ASP A 63 -12.97 -30.23 5.93
C ASP A 63 -11.44 -30.50 5.90
N LEU A 64 -10.64 -29.44 5.93
CA LEU A 64 -9.18 -29.49 5.94
C LEU A 64 -8.62 -29.46 7.37
N PRO A 65 -7.47 -30.08 7.63
CA PRO A 65 -6.82 -29.97 8.93
C PRO A 65 -6.30 -28.55 9.18
N GLN A 66 -6.23 -28.14 10.45
CA GLN A 66 -5.70 -26.83 10.87
C GLN A 66 -4.32 -26.49 10.26
N ALA A 67 -3.47 -27.50 10.04
CA ALA A 67 -2.18 -27.32 9.39
C ALA A 67 -2.26 -26.63 8.00
N ARG A 68 -3.41 -26.75 7.30
CA ARG A 68 -3.65 -26.03 6.04
C ARG A 68 -3.96 -24.55 6.26
N ALA A 69 -4.70 -24.20 7.30
CA ALA A 69 -4.87 -22.81 7.69
C ALA A 69 -3.52 -22.17 8.10
N ASP A 70 -2.69 -22.91 8.83
CA ASP A 70 -1.36 -22.45 9.26
C ASP A 70 -0.41 -22.22 8.06
N GLU A 71 -0.40 -23.14 7.08
CA GLU A 71 0.36 -23.01 5.84
C GLU A 71 -0.16 -21.86 4.96
N ALA A 72 -1.48 -21.67 4.88
CA ALA A 72 -2.08 -20.51 4.23
C ALA A 72 -1.61 -19.20 4.88
N MET A 73 -1.60 -19.15 6.22
CA MET A 73 -1.09 -17.99 6.95
C MET A 73 0.37 -17.70 6.66
N GLU A 74 1.23 -18.72 6.66
CA GLU A 74 2.65 -18.56 6.38
C GLU A 74 2.91 -18.09 4.93
N THR A 75 2.12 -18.61 4.00
CA THR A 75 2.13 -18.17 2.60
C THR A 75 1.71 -16.70 2.49
N MET A 76 0.56 -16.33 3.06
CA MET A 76 0.07 -14.95 3.02
C MET A 76 1.03 -13.98 3.73
N ARG A 77 1.70 -14.40 4.81
CA ARG A 77 2.71 -13.61 5.51
C ARG A 77 3.91 -13.31 4.61
N THR A 78 4.33 -14.30 3.81
CA THR A 78 5.47 -14.17 2.91
C THR A 78 5.18 -13.25 1.72
N PHE A 79 3.99 -13.36 1.13
CA PHE A 79 3.67 -12.66 -0.11
C PHE A 79 2.91 -11.34 0.07
N TYR A 80 2.11 -11.19 1.13
CA TYR A 80 1.10 -10.11 1.20
C TYR A 80 1.22 -9.21 2.43
N ASN A 81 1.97 -9.61 3.47
CA ASN A 81 2.26 -8.77 4.63
C ASN A 81 3.33 -7.73 4.29
N GLY A 82 3.52 -6.75 5.16
CA GLY A 82 4.69 -5.89 5.15
C GLY A 82 4.36 -4.41 5.18
N TYR A 83 3.13 -4.01 4.86
CA TYR A 83 2.76 -2.61 4.68
C TYR A 83 2.58 -1.89 6.01
N CYS A 84 3.17 -0.70 6.11
CA CYS A 84 3.05 0.27 7.19
C CYS A 84 3.06 1.68 6.60
N PHE A 85 2.02 2.44 6.89
CA PHE A 85 1.79 3.76 6.29
C PHE A 85 2.13 4.91 7.24
N SER A 86 2.34 4.64 8.53
CA SER A 86 2.75 5.63 9.53
C SER A 86 4.18 5.37 10.01
N ARG A 87 4.96 6.44 10.19
CA ARG A 87 6.29 6.38 10.79
C ARG A 87 6.27 6.17 12.31
N GLU A 88 5.10 6.38 12.93
CA GLU A 88 4.89 6.33 14.38
C GLU A 88 4.32 4.98 14.84
N THR A 89 4.36 3.94 13.99
CA THR A 89 3.90 2.60 14.34
C THR A 89 4.69 1.53 13.61
N GLU A 90 4.81 0.37 14.25
CA GLU A 90 5.40 -0.84 13.67
C GLU A 90 4.33 -1.84 13.24
N ARG A 91 3.04 -1.51 13.43
CA ARG A 91 1.94 -2.38 13.03
C ARG A 91 1.91 -2.50 11.52
N ARG A 92 2.07 -3.73 11.03
CA ARG A 92 1.99 -4.06 9.61
C ARG A 92 0.62 -4.59 9.26
N VAL A 93 0.22 -4.34 8.03
CA VAL A 93 -1.04 -4.80 7.47
C VAL A 93 -0.81 -5.57 6.18
N TYR A 94 -1.74 -6.47 5.89
CA TYR A 94 -1.77 -7.26 4.67
C TYR A 94 -2.45 -6.46 3.55
N ASN A 95 -1.91 -6.54 2.34
CA ASN A 95 -2.51 -5.94 1.15
C ASN A 95 -3.92 -6.52 0.93
N PRO A 96 -5.00 -5.72 0.99
CA PRO A 96 -6.38 -6.23 0.89
C PRO A 96 -6.65 -6.99 -0.39
N THR A 97 -6.17 -6.50 -1.52
CA THR A 97 -6.54 -7.06 -2.81
C THR A 97 -5.90 -8.42 -3.02
N LEU A 98 -4.63 -8.58 -2.66
CA LEU A 98 -3.95 -9.87 -2.73
C LEU A 98 -4.45 -10.84 -1.66
N ALA A 99 -4.77 -10.35 -0.46
CA ALA A 99 -5.34 -11.16 0.60
C ALA A 99 -6.71 -11.73 0.20
N LEU A 100 -7.60 -10.88 -0.32
CA LEU A 100 -8.94 -11.31 -0.79
C LEU A 100 -8.82 -12.28 -1.95
N TYR A 101 -7.95 -12.03 -2.92
CA TYR A 101 -7.69 -12.96 -4.03
C TYR A 101 -7.31 -14.36 -3.53
N PHE A 102 -6.39 -14.45 -2.56
CA PHE A 102 -5.99 -15.73 -2.01
C PHE A 102 -7.12 -16.42 -1.25
N LEU A 103 -7.85 -15.67 -0.41
CA LEU A 103 -8.93 -16.20 0.40
C LEU A 103 -10.11 -16.67 -0.45
N GLU A 104 -10.45 -15.95 -1.52
CA GLU A 104 -11.50 -16.33 -2.47
C GLU A 104 -11.17 -17.66 -3.16
N GLU A 105 -9.96 -17.79 -3.73
CA GLU A 105 -9.55 -19.05 -4.37
C GLU A 105 -9.45 -20.21 -3.36
N PHE A 106 -8.97 -19.93 -2.15
CA PHE A 106 -8.87 -20.93 -1.08
C PHE A 106 -10.25 -21.42 -0.66
N HIS A 107 -11.21 -20.52 -0.51
CA HIS A 107 -12.60 -20.83 -0.18
C HIS A 107 -13.28 -21.61 -1.31
N ASP A 108 -13.18 -21.15 -2.56
CA ASP A 108 -13.95 -21.72 -3.67
C ASP A 108 -13.45 -23.09 -4.12
N SER A 109 -12.14 -23.33 -4.02
CA SER A 109 -11.51 -24.54 -4.54
C SER A 109 -10.96 -25.49 -3.47
N CYS A 110 -10.98 -25.07 -2.20
CA CYS A 110 -10.29 -25.73 -1.08
C CYS A 110 -8.79 -25.97 -1.37
N ARG A 111 -8.20 -25.16 -2.26
CA ARG A 111 -6.79 -25.19 -2.65
C ARG A 111 -6.26 -23.77 -2.72
N TYR A 112 -4.97 -23.60 -2.47
CA TYR A 112 -4.34 -22.29 -2.62
C TYR A 112 -4.21 -21.91 -4.09
N PRO A 113 -4.16 -20.60 -4.41
CA PRO A 113 -3.84 -20.13 -5.74
C PRO A 113 -2.57 -20.77 -6.30
N SER A 114 -2.57 -21.16 -7.57
CA SER A 114 -1.35 -21.59 -8.25
C SER A 114 -0.37 -20.44 -8.53
N ARG A 115 -0.88 -19.20 -8.52
CA ARG A 115 -0.10 -17.97 -8.68
C ARG A 115 -0.38 -17.08 -7.47
N MET A 116 0.66 -16.72 -6.72
CA MET A 116 0.50 -15.83 -5.56
C MET A 116 0.26 -14.38 -5.97
N LEU A 117 0.67 -13.98 -7.17
CA LEU A 117 0.51 -12.62 -7.67
C LEU A 117 -0.42 -12.65 -8.88
N ASP A 118 -1.62 -12.10 -8.72
CA ASP A 118 -2.52 -11.87 -9.85
C ASP A 118 -1.91 -10.80 -10.79
N SER A 119 -1.93 -11.06 -12.10
CA SER A 119 -1.31 -10.17 -13.09
C SER A 119 -2.00 -8.82 -13.23
N ASN A 120 -3.27 -8.70 -12.81
CA ASN A 120 -4.00 -7.43 -12.74
C ASN A 120 -3.70 -6.65 -11.46
N LEU A 121 -3.14 -7.33 -10.44
CA LEU A 121 -2.68 -6.76 -9.18
C LEU A 121 -1.17 -6.51 -9.14
N ALA A 122 -0.44 -7.08 -10.11
CA ALA A 122 0.97 -6.82 -10.29
C ALA A 122 1.19 -5.32 -10.54
N MET A 123 2.15 -4.76 -9.82
CA MET A 123 2.60 -3.39 -9.99
C MET A 123 2.78 -3.06 -11.47
N ASP A 124 2.17 -1.95 -11.90
CA ASP A 124 2.26 -1.46 -13.26
C ASP A 124 3.74 -1.30 -13.66
N ARG A 125 4.18 -2.19 -14.56
CA ARG A 125 5.56 -2.20 -15.08
C ARG A 125 5.93 -0.86 -15.71
N GLY A 126 4.95 -0.13 -16.26
CA GLY A 126 5.15 1.22 -16.79
C GLY A 126 5.56 2.23 -15.72
N LYS A 127 5.02 2.12 -14.50
CA LYS A 127 5.37 2.98 -13.37
C LYS A 127 6.79 2.72 -12.88
N LEU A 128 7.17 1.45 -12.72
CA LEU A 128 8.56 1.10 -12.39
C LEU A 128 9.54 1.55 -13.48
N HIS A 129 9.17 1.36 -14.75
CA HIS A 129 10.00 1.76 -15.88
C HIS A 129 10.15 3.28 -15.98
N TYR A 130 9.12 4.04 -15.62
CA TYR A 130 9.23 5.49 -15.50
C TYR A 130 10.20 5.88 -14.37
N ILE A 131 10.03 5.31 -13.19
CA ILE A 131 10.87 5.62 -12.02
C ILE A 131 12.32 5.21 -12.23
N SER A 132 12.58 4.06 -12.85
CA SER A 132 13.95 3.61 -13.13
C SER A 132 14.71 4.52 -14.07
N ARG A 133 14.01 5.35 -14.85
CA ARG A 133 14.58 6.37 -15.74
C ARG A 133 14.75 7.74 -15.08
N LEU A 134 14.22 7.95 -13.88
CA LEU A 134 14.48 9.17 -13.12
C LEU A 134 15.92 9.16 -12.59
N PRO A 135 16.53 10.34 -12.38
CA PRO A 135 17.77 10.46 -11.63
C PRO A 135 17.67 9.71 -10.30
N GLU A 136 18.70 8.92 -9.96
CA GLU A 136 18.76 8.05 -8.78
C GLU A 136 17.67 6.95 -8.66
N GLY A 137 16.64 6.93 -9.51
CA GLY A 137 15.51 6.00 -9.37
C GLY A 137 15.88 4.53 -9.58
N GLY A 138 16.78 4.24 -10.53
CA GLY A 138 17.31 2.88 -10.71
C GLY A 138 18.07 2.38 -9.48
N ARG A 139 18.97 3.22 -8.94
CA ARG A 139 19.72 2.92 -7.71
C ARG A 139 18.78 2.72 -6.52
N LEU A 140 17.79 3.59 -6.37
CA LEU A 140 16.78 3.50 -5.32
C LEU A 140 16.01 2.18 -5.35
N ILE A 141 15.63 1.70 -6.55
CA ILE A 141 14.98 0.39 -6.71
C ILE A 141 15.93 -0.75 -6.27
N PHE A 142 17.21 -0.69 -6.65
CA PHE A 142 18.18 -1.68 -6.19
C PHE A 142 18.41 -1.64 -4.68
N ASP A 143 18.53 -0.44 -4.10
CA ASP A 143 18.67 -0.27 -2.66
C ASP A 143 17.44 -0.82 -1.93
N ALA A 144 16.23 -0.60 -2.44
CA ALA A 144 15.01 -1.15 -1.85
C ALA A 144 14.89 -2.70 -1.93
N LEU A 145 15.60 -3.34 -2.86
CA LEU A 145 15.66 -4.80 -2.98
C LEU A 145 16.78 -5.42 -2.14
N SER A 146 17.68 -4.62 -1.61
CA SER A 146 18.78 -5.05 -0.75
C SER A 146 18.29 -5.26 0.67
N GLU A 147 18.72 -6.34 1.31
CA GLU A 147 18.44 -6.57 2.74
C GLU A 147 19.33 -5.69 3.65
N GLU A 148 20.42 -5.15 3.11
CA GLU A 148 21.44 -4.39 3.86
C GLU A 148 21.24 -2.88 3.81
N THR A 149 20.57 -2.38 2.76
CA THR A 149 20.39 -0.95 2.54
C THR A 149 18.91 -0.59 2.54
N GLN A 150 18.55 0.42 3.34
CA GLN A 150 17.20 0.99 3.34
C GLN A 150 17.24 2.41 2.78
N ALA A 151 16.35 2.68 1.83
CA ALA A 151 16.18 4.02 1.30
C ALA A 151 15.70 4.95 2.43
N THR A 152 16.47 5.99 2.72
CA THR A 152 16.12 7.01 3.72
C THR A 152 15.78 8.30 3.00
N VAL A 153 14.65 8.90 3.37
CA VAL A 153 14.22 10.20 2.87
C VAL A 153 13.81 11.11 4.03
N PRO A 154 14.04 12.43 3.93
CA PRO A 154 13.71 13.36 5.01
C PRO A 154 12.19 13.40 5.28
N GLU A 155 11.41 13.52 4.21
CA GLU A 155 9.95 13.62 4.26
C GLU A 155 9.33 13.15 2.95
N LEU A 156 8.16 12.51 3.01
CA LEU A 156 7.40 12.20 1.80
C LEU A 156 6.92 13.50 1.15
N ALA A 157 7.11 13.62 -0.16
CA ALA A 157 6.49 14.67 -0.94
C ALA A 157 4.97 14.66 -0.73
N ASP A 158 4.39 15.82 -0.48
CA ASP A 158 2.97 15.99 -0.16
C ASP A 158 2.12 16.34 -1.40
N ARG A 159 2.76 16.70 -2.51
CA ARG A 159 2.13 17.08 -3.78
C ARG A 159 2.96 16.65 -4.99
N PHE A 160 2.23 16.34 -6.06
CA PHE A 160 2.77 16.00 -7.36
C PHE A 160 1.90 16.68 -8.42
N GLY A 161 1.95 18.01 -8.49
CA GLY A 161 1.26 18.74 -9.56
C GLY A 161 1.79 18.31 -10.93
N VAL A 162 1.00 18.51 -11.99
CA VAL A 162 1.44 18.31 -13.37
C VAL A 162 2.67 19.17 -13.66
N GLU A 163 2.69 20.41 -13.16
CA GLU A 163 3.86 21.28 -13.25
C GLU A 163 5.08 20.66 -12.54
N ASP A 164 4.90 20.12 -11.33
CA ASP A 164 5.97 19.42 -10.61
C ASP A 164 6.44 18.19 -11.39
N MET A 165 5.54 17.42 -12.03
CA MET A 165 5.90 16.28 -12.87
C MET A 165 6.83 16.68 -14.00
N PHE A 166 6.62 17.85 -14.61
CA PHE A 166 7.45 18.32 -15.72
C PHE A 166 8.73 19.02 -15.27
N TYR A 167 8.69 19.83 -14.22
CA TYR A 167 9.76 20.80 -13.93
C TYR A 167 10.46 20.61 -12.59
N ALA A 168 9.82 19.99 -11.59
CA ALA A 168 10.47 19.82 -10.28
C ALA A 168 11.69 18.88 -10.40
N PRO A 169 12.74 19.09 -9.60
CA PRO A 169 13.86 18.15 -9.50
C PRO A 169 13.36 16.73 -9.21
N LYS A 170 13.84 15.78 -10.01
CA LYS A 170 13.48 14.36 -9.90
C LYS A 170 14.53 13.63 -9.07
N ASP A 171 14.72 14.09 -7.85
CA ASP A 171 15.71 13.56 -6.91
C ASP A 171 15.23 12.26 -6.23
N THR A 172 16.07 11.71 -5.36
CA THR A 172 15.77 10.51 -4.57
C THR A 172 14.49 10.66 -3.75
N ASN A 173 14.23 11.85 -3.19
CA ASN A 173 13.05 12.07 -2.37
C ASN A 173 11.77 11.98 -3.20
N PHE A 174 11.78 12.62 -4.37
CA PHE A 174 10.68 12.57 -5.33
C PHE A 174 10.42 11.12 -5.79
N ALA A 175 11.46 10.39 -6.19
CA ALA A 175 11.33 9.02 -6.67
C ALA A 175 10.82 8.06 -5.57
N ALA A 176 11.37 8.16 -4.35
CA ALA A 176 10.94 7.36 -3.21
C ALA A 176 9.50 7.66 -2.80
N SER A 177 9.10 8.93 -2.83
CA SER A 177 7.73 9.34 -2.54
C SER A 177 6.77 8.75 -3.58
N LEU A 178 7.08 8.78 -4.88
CA LEU A 178 6.27 8.13 -5.90
C LEU A 178 6.17 6.61 -5.70
N LEU A 179 7.29 5.94 -5.40
CA LEU A 179 7.30 4.51 -5.11
C LEU A 179 6.43 4.18 -3.88
N TYR A 180 6.44 5.02 -2.85
CA TYR A 180 5.56 4.88 -1.69
C TYR A 180 4.08 5.01 -2.08
N TYR A 181 3.70 6.06 -2.83
CA TYR A 181 2.31 6.26 -3.24
C TYR A 181 1.83 5.25 -4.31
N PHE A 182 2.74 4.61 -5.03
CA PHE A 182 2.43 3.48 -5.91
C PHE A 182 2.33 2.15 -5.17
N GLY A 183 2.58 2.11 -3.85
CA GLY A 183 2.51 0.89 -3.04
C GLY A 183 3.69 -0.06 -3.26
N VAL A 184 4.79 0.45 -3.81
CA VAL A 184 6.05 -0.31 -4.02
C VAL A 184 6.91 -0.28 -2.77
N LEU A 185 7.00 0.90 -2.16
CA LEU A 185 7.68 1.10 -0.89
C LEU A 185 6.66 1.34 0.22
N THR A 186 7.11 1.07 1.44
CA THR A 186 6.34 1.28 2.65
C THR A 186 7.23 1.87 3.74
N GLN A 187 6.65 2.42 4.81
CA GLN A 187 7.44 2.92 5.93
C GLN A 187 8.16 1.78 6.66
N GLY A 188 9.48 1.94 6.84
CA GLY A 188 10.33 1.03 7.62
C GLY A 188 10.63 1.51 9.05
N GLY A 189 10.18 2.72 9.41
CA GLY A 189 10.45 3.34 10.71
C GLY A 189 11.08 4.73 10.57
N MET A 190 11.70 5.23 11.64
CA MET A 190 12.47 6.48 11.63
C MET A 190 13.94 6.21 11.91
N THR A 191 14.81 6.83 11.12
CA THR A 191 16.23 6.94 11.46
C THR A 191 16.41 7.97 12.59
N PRO A 192 17.44 7.83 13.42
CA PRO A 192 17.74 8.80 14.50
C PRO A 192 18.29 10.15 13.99
N PHE A 193 18.41 10.32 12.67
CA PHE A 193 18.89 11.52 11.99
C PHE A 193 17.76 12.19 11.22
#